data_AF-A0A2V6B7I3-F1
#
_entry.id   AF-A0A2V6B7I3-F1
#
_cell.length_a   1.000
_cell.length_b   1.000
_cell.length_c   1.000
_cell.angle_alpha   90.00
_cell.angle_beta   90.00
_cell.angle_gamma   90.00
#
_symmetry.space_group_name_H-M   'P 1'
#
loop_
_entity.id
_entity.type
_entity.pdbx_description
1 polymer ?
#
loop_
_entity_poly.entity_id
_entity_poly.type
_entity_poly.pdbx_seq_one_letter_code
_entity_poly.pdbx_strand_id
1 'polypeptide(L)'
;AKTDEAQRLIRALVHSVGPTARPYLLPPGTPKDRVQILRKAFIETMKDPEFLADATKAKLDLNPLDGAELERNVREVFNLDKALIPRAKEILK
;
A
#
# COMPACT_ATOMS: atom_id res chain seq x y z
N ALA A 1 14.57 13.55 5.46
CA ALA A 1 15.95 13.29 5.01
C ALA A 1 16.57 14.54 4.42
N LYS A 2 17.88 14.75 4.61
CA LYS A 2 18.62 15.96 4.17
C LYS A 2 19.19 15.88 2.74
N THR A 3 19.23 14.68 2.13
CA THR A 3 19.69 14.48 0.75
C THR A 3 18.54 13.97 -0.13
N ASP A 4 18.55 14.35 -1.41
CA ASP A 4 17.53 13.93 -2.39
C ASP A 4 17.46 12.41 -2.53
N GLU A 5 18.62 11.76 -2.54
CA GLU A 5 18.73 10.30 -2.53
C GLU A 5 17.97 9.68 -1.34
N ALA A 6 18.27 10.13 -0.12
CA ALA A 6 17.63 9.59 1.07
C ALA A 6 16.12 9.89 1.10
N GLN A 7 15.67 11.03 0.55
CA GLN A 7 14.25 11.31 0.43
C GLN A 7 13.56 10.38 -0.58
N ARG A 8 14.19 10.09 -1.72
CA ARG A 8 13.66 9.15 -2.74
C ARG A 8 13.55 7.73 -2.17
N LEU A 9 14.58 7.28 -1.46
CA LEU A 9 14.58 5.98 -0.79
C LEU A 9 13.50 5.90 0.30
N ILE A 10 13.34 6.93 1.13
CA ILE A 10 12.28 6.96 2.15
C ILE A 10 10.89 6.88 1.51
N ARG A 11 10.61 7.68 0.47
CA ARG A 11 9.31 7.67 -0.21
C ARG A 11 8.96 6.29 -0.76
N ALA A 12 9.90 5.67 -1.48
CA ALA A 12 9.70 4.35 -2.08
C ALA A 12 9.56 3.23 -1.05
N LEU A 13 10.34 3.27 0.04
CA LEU A 13 10.44 2.11 0.95
C LEU A 13 9.49 2.19 2.15
N VAL A 14 9.31 3.36 2.78
CA VAL A 14 8.56 3.47 4.05
C VAL A 14 7.08 3.12 3.89
N HIS A 15 6.46 3.54 2.79
CA HIS A 15 5.05 3.26 2.53
C HIS A 15 4.79 1.84 1.98
N SER A 16 5.85 1.07 1.70
CA SER A 16 5.74 -0.29 1.15
C SER A 16 5.56 -1.35 2.25
N VAL A 17 6.00 -1.08 3.48
CA VAL A 17 6.07 -2.09 4.55
C VAL A 17 4.76 -2.08 5.35
N GLY A 18 3.74 -2.78 4.85
CA GLY A 18 2.48 -2.97 5.57
C GLY A 18 1.30 -3.18 4.62
N PRO A 19 0.66 -2.12 4.10
CA PRO A 19 -0.47 -2.27 3.19
C PRO A 19 -0.13 -3.03 1.90
N THR A 20 1.11 -2.89 1.40
CA THR A 20 1.60 -3.64 0.23
C THR A 20 1.91 -5.10 0.55
N ALA A 21 2.04 -5.47 1.83
CA ALA A 21 2.33 -6.84 2.25
C ALA A 21 1.08 -7.74 2.22
N ARG A 22 -0.13 -7.17 2.34
CA ARG A 22 -1.41 -7.89 2.25
C ARG A 22 -2.38 -7.18 1.32
N PRO A 23 -2.06 -7.07 0.01
CA PRO A 23 -2.86 -6.30 -0.91
C PRO A 23 -4.12 -7.08 -1.31
N TYR A 24 -5.24 -6.37 -1.47
CA TYR A 24 -6.42 -6.90 -2.13
C TYR A 24 -6.35 -6.59 -3.62
N LEU A 25 -6.20 -7.62 -4.44
CA LEU A 25 -5.85 -7.50 -5.86
C LEU A 25 -6.94 -8.08 -6.76
N LEU A 26 -7.03 -7.51 -7.97
CA LEU A 26 -7.91 -7.97 -9.03
C LEU A 26 -7.06 -8.31 -10.27
N PRO A 27 -7.48 -9.27 -11.11
CA PRO A 27 -6.74 -9.64 -12.30
C PRO A 27 -6.63 -8.47 -13.31
N PRO A 28 -5.59 -8.45 -14.14
CA PRO A 28 -5.49 -7.50 -15.25
C PRO A 28 -6.72 -7.57 -16.16
N GLY A 29 -7.14 -6.42 -16.68
CA GLY A 29 -8.32 -6.32 -17.54
C GLY A 29 -9.67 -6.26 -16.82
N THR A 30 -9.69 -6.29 -15.48
CA THR A 30 -10.92 -6.02 -14.71
C THR A 30 -11.51 -4.66 -15.11
N PRO A 31 -12.81 -4.59 -15.48
CA PRO A 31 -13.46 -3.34 -15.86
C PRO A 31 -13.33 -2.24 -14.79
N LYS A 32 -13.10 -1.00 -15.22
CA LYS A 32 -12.80 0.13 -14.31
C LYS A 32 -13.92 0.38 -13.30
N ASP A 33 -15.17 0.28 -13.73
CA ASP A 33 -16.35 0.40 -12.87
C ASP A 33 -16.36 -0.65 -11.75
N ARG A 34 -16.02 -1.91 -12.07
CA ARG A 34 -15.89 -2.99 -11.09
C ARG A 34 -14.77 -2.73 -10.08
N VAL A 35 -13.63 -2.21 -10.55
CA VAL A 35 -12.51 -1.80 -9.68
C VAL A 35 -12.96 -0.70 -8.71
N GLN A 36 -13.69 0.30 -9.19
CA GLN A 36 -14.14 1.41 -8.34
C GLN A 36 -15.15 0.96 -7.29
N ILE A 37 -16.10 0.08 -7.65
CA ILE A 37 -17.05 -0.51 -6.70
C ILE A 37 -16.30 -1.22 -5.56
N LEU A 38 -15.32 -2.06 -5.89
CA LEU A 38 -14.58 -2.85 -4.89
C LEU A 38 -13.67 -1.98 -4.02
N ARG A 39 -13.03 -0.95 -4.59
CA ARG A 39 -12.24 0.03 -3.81
C ARG A 39 -13.12 0.77 -2.80
N LYS A 40 -14.30 1.23 -3.24
CA LYS A 40 -15.26 1.91 -2.38
C LYS A 40 -15.72 0.99 -1.25
N ALA A 41 -16.20 -0.20 -1.60
CA ALA A 41 -16.68 -1.20 -0.64
C ALA A 41 -15.60 -1.54 0.40
N PHE A 42 -14.34 -1.75 -0.03
CA PHE A 42 -13.24 -2.04 0.88
C PHE A 42 -13.07 -0.95 1.95
N ILE A 43 -12.99 0.33 1.54
CA ILE A 43 -12.81 1.44 2.49
C ILE A 43 -14.05 1.66 3.37
N GLU A 44 -15.25 1.42 2.84
CA GLU A 44 -16.47 1.45 3.65
C GLU A 44 -16.45 0.37 4.73
N THR A 45 -16.06 -0.87 4.40
CA THR A 45 -15.90 -1.97 5.38
C THR A 45 -14.86 -1.64 6.45
N MET A 46 -13.73 -1.03 6.08
CA MET A 46 -12.70 -0.66 7.06
C MET A 46 -13.16 0.41 8.07
N LYS A 47 -14.27 1.10 7.78
CA LYS A 47 -14.90 2.10 8.65
C LYS A 47 -16.17 1.59 9.33
N ASP A 48 -16.60 0.37 8.99
CA ASP A 48 -17.83 -0.20 9.50
C ASP A 48 -17.68 -0.54 11.01
N PRO A 49 -18.58 -0.05 11.89
CA PRO A 49 -18.46 -0.25 13.32
C PRO A 49 -18.53 -1.72 13.76
N GLU A 50 -19.33 -2.55 13.08
CA GLU A 50 -19.45 -3.96 13.41
C GLU A 50 -18.17 -4.72 13.04
N PHE A 51 -17.63 -4.43 11.85
CA PHE A 51 -16.34 -4.97 11.42
C PHE A 51 -15.20 -4.57 12.37
N LEU A 52 -15.15 -3.30 12.79
CA LEU A 52 -14.14 -2.80 13.73
C LEU A 52 -14.24 -3.48 15.11
N ALA A 53 -15.46 -3.71 15.60
CA ALA A 53 -15.68 -4.42 16.85
C ALA A 53 -15.15 -5.87 16.77
N ASP A 54 -15.41 -6.56 15.66
CA ASP A 54 -14.94 -7.93 15.46
C ASP A 54 -13.42 -8.01 15.26
N ALA A 55 -12.82 -7.08 14.51
CA ALA A 55 -11.37 -6.96 14.39
C ALA A 55 -10.70 -6.74 15.76
N THR A 56 -11.29 -5.89 16.60
CA THR A 56 -10.83 -5.63 17.97
C THR A 56 -10.89 -6.90 18.83
N LYS A 57 -12.01 -7.64 18.81
CA LYS A 57 -12.13 -8.93 19.53
C LYS A 57 -11.09 -9.94 19.07
N ALA A 58 -10.80 -9.95 17.77
CA ALA A 58 -9.79 -10.82 17.16
C ALA A 58 -8.35 -10.32 17.38
N LYS A 59 -8.15 -9.17 18.03
CA LYS A 59 -6.84 -8.52 18.24
C LYS A 59 -6.11 -8.25 16.91
N LEU A 60 -6.86 -7.83 15.90
CA LEU A 60 -6.34 -7.45 14.59
C LEU A 60 -6.24 -5.92 14.50
N ASP A 61 -5.01 -5.41 14.44
CA ASP A 61 -4.78 -4.00 14.15
C ASP A 61 -5.03 -3.72 12.66
N LEU A 62 -5.90 -2.75 12.39
CA LEU A 62 -6.25 -2.34 11.04
C LEU A 62 -5.60 -1.01 10.71
N ASN A 63 -4.81 -0.99 9.64
CA ASN A 63 -4.23 0.22 9.05
C ASN A 63 -4.40 0.16 7.51
N PRO A 64 -5.63 0.33 7.01
CA PRO A 64 -5.93 0.17 5.60
C PRO A 64 -5.34 1.32 4.78
N LEU A 65 -4.93 0.99 3.55
CA LEU A 65 -4.56 1.97 2.54
C LEU A 65 -5.62 1.97 1.44
N ASP A 66 -5.96 3.14 0.91
CA ASP A 66 -6.87 3.18 -0.23
C ASP A 66 -6.20 2.62 -1.49
N GLY A 67 -7.03 2.11 -2.41
CA GLY A 67 -6.53 1.42 -3.59
C GLY A 67 -5.80 2.32 -4.60
N ALA A 68 -6.04 3.63 -4.61
CA ALA A 68 -5.34 4.59 -5.47
C ALA A 68 -3.97 4.95 -4.88
N GLU A 69 -3.91 5.13 -3.56
CA GLU A 69 -2.67 5.33 -2.82
C GLU A 69 -1.76 4.12 -2.90
N LEU A 70 -2.29 2.89 -2.73
CA LEU A 70 -1.53 1.66 -2.93
C LEU A 70 -0.93 1.60 -4.34
N GLU A 71 -1.73 1.90 -5.36
CA GLU A 71 -1.29 1.88 -6.76
C GLU A 71 -0.17 2.90 -7.04
N ARG A 72 -0.24 4.08 -6.40
CA ARG A 72 0.81 5.11 -6.48
C ARG A 72 2.09 4.64 -5.81
N ASN A 73 2.01 4.13 -4.59
CA ASN A 73 3.18 3.68 -3.83
C ASN A 73 3.90 2.53 -4.55
N VAL A 74 3.14 1.57 -5.09
CA VAL A 74 3.70 0.48 -5.90
C VAL A 74 4.41 1.02 -7.14
N ARG A 75 3.81 1.98 -7.86
CA ARG A 75 4.48 2.62 -8.99
C ARG A 75 5.76 3.34 -8.61
N GLU A 76 5.82 4.01 -7.45
CA GLU A 76 7.04 4.65 -6.97
C GLU A 76 8.17 3.65 -6.72
N VAL A 77 7.85 2.48 -6.17
CA VAL A 77 8.83 1.39 -6.01
C VAL A 77 9.34 0.89 -7.36
N PHE A 78 8.44 0.61 -8.30
CA PHE A 78 8.81 0.09 -9.63
C PHE A 78 9.56 1.12 -10.50
N ASN A 79 9.35 2.41 -10.26
CA ASN A 79 10.04 3.51 -10.96
C ASN A 79 11.27 4.02 -10.22
N LEU A 80 11.72 3.34 -9.16
CA LEU A 80 12.95 3.71 -8.45
C LEU A 80 14.14 3.70 -9.41
N ASP A 81 14.95 4.76 -9.36
CA ASP A 81 16.16 4.87 -10.16
C ASP A 81 17.06 3.64 -9.96
N LYS A 82 17.53 3.06 -11.06
CA LYS A 82 18.39 1.87 -11.05
C LYS A 82 19.64 2.07 -10.19
N ALA A 83 20.17 3.30 -10.15
CA ALA A 83 21.31 3.65 -9.32
C ALA A 83 21.03 3.48 -7.81
N LEU A 84 19.77 3.58 -7.38
CA LEU A 84 19.35 3.49 -5.98
C LEU A 84 18.97 2.06 -5.55
N ILE A 85 18.80 1.13 -6.49
CA ILE A 85 18.41 -0.26 -6.21
C ILE A 85 19.39 -0.98 -5.26
N PRO A 86 20.73 -0.89 -5.42
CA PRO A 86 21.65 -1.55 -4.51
C PRO A 86 21.45 -1.07 -3.07
N ARG A 87 21.32 0.25 -2.87
CA ARG A 87 21.10 0.86 -1.56
C ARG A 87 19.74 0.48 -0.97
N ALA A 88 18.70 0.44 -1.79
CA ALA A 88 17.37 -0.01 -1.36
C ALA A 88 17.39 -1.48 -0.87
N LYS A 89 18.13 -2.36 -1.55
CA LYS A 89 18.29 -3.77 -1.13
C LYS A 89 19.02 -3.90 0.21
N GLU A 90 20.00 -3.05 0.48
CA GLU A 90 20.69 -3.02 1.78
C GLU A 90 19.75 -2.59 2.92
N ILE A 91 18.85 -1.64 2.66
CA ILE A 91 17.89 -1.13 3.65
C ILE A 91 16.78 -2.15 3.96
N LEU A 92 16.37 -2.94 2.96
CA LEU A 92 15.30 -3.94 3.08
C LEU A 92 15.75 -5.31 3.59
N LYS A 93 17.06 -5.54 3.75
CA LYS A 93 17.58 -6.74 4.43
C LYS A 93 17.21 -6.72 5.91
#